data_AF-A0A317FY69-F1
#
_entry.id   AF-A0A317FY69-F1
#
_cell.length_a   1.000
_cell.length_b   1.000
_cell.length_c   1.000
_cell.angle_alpha   90.00
_cell.angle_beta   90.00
_cell.angle_gamma   90.00
#
_symmetry.space_group_name_H-M   'P 1'
#
loop_
_entity.id
_entity.type
_entity.pdbx_description
1 polymer ?
#
loop_
_entity_poly.entity_id
_entity_poly.type
_entity_poly.pdbx_seq_one_letter_code
_entity_poly.pdbx_strand_id
1 'polypeptide(L)'
;MNKRILKNKSDVFKILMIVYLVIMAVLFASYYYADFREVSCVGINFWDILFRGDLLHFYDQDFIYDGIQFFPNYNILMYMIFAVWNLPTWIVTKVSNVDVYNSTICLLWMKSITLIWTAAFMWTFTRLIKVCIKESSKEGSIDRESYEDIMFCDPVRTGAALFLSSAFYMSAVVICGQYDIISMTFVMQGILHYITEDKIKRGYNVFFILYFAIALPLKMFALLVFIPLLLLKEKRVYKIVVNGILVYLPTLLLNKVFPVKYVINPEVAEGLTLSSANSYDMSLLPLYVDLYDFINIGFGVLFLYVFAEVILLIICYMFDLNKSDSKIKWIIYVCFMTYFNQFVLAYSHPYWLLMIVPFIVIMILLNRKFMYINILIDTVMCLGMLLAQMFFFTWAYTGEIVMRSFWRYITGSKHEFVSLTEFAARFVADDRLQTYATGIGLTIFTAGMLVFAVINCPPLYKRIKIADYEEKVTTWLFPARLLGCLVFGMIPLVLYFLI
;
A
#
# COMPACT_ATOMS: atom_id res chain seq x y z
N MET A 1 -39.15 4.06 2.47
CA MET A 1 -38.70 2.65 2.53
C MET A 1 -38.56 2.23 3.99
N ASN A 2 -38.97 1.01 4.39
CA ASN A 2 -39.16 0.63 5.80
C ASN A 2 -37.80 0.47 6.54
N LYS A 3 -37.56 1.18 7.66
CA LYS A 3 -36.30 1.13 8.45
C LYS A 3 -35.86 -0.30 8.79
N ARG A 4 -36.82 -1.22 8.95
CA ARG A 4 -36.59 -2.65 9.20
C ARG A 4 -35.90 -3.36 8.02
N ILE A 5 -36.23 -3.01 6.79
CA ILE A 5 -35.65 -3.59 5.57
C ILE A 5 -34.19 -3.14 5.42
N LEU A 6 -33.91 -1.86 5.66
CA LEU A 6 -32.56 -1.29 5.63
C LEU A 6 -31.65 -1.93 6.70
N LYS A 7 -32.17 -2.12 7.92
CA LYS A 7 -31.47 -2.81 9.00
C LYS A 7 -31.12 -4.25 8.61
N ASN A 8 -32.09 -5.01 8.08
CA ASN A 8 -31.86 -6.38 7.64
C ASN A 8 -30.78 -6.46 6.54
N LYS A 9 -30.79 -5.55 5.55
CA LYS A 9 -29.73 -5.50 4.52
C LYS A 9 -28.35 -5.22 5.13
N SER A 10 -28.25 -4.22 6.02
CA SER A 10 -26.98 -3.92 6.69
C SER A 10 -26.48 -5.10 7.52
N ASP A 11 -27.36 -5.87 8.15
CA ASP A 11 -26.97 -7.01 8.98
C ASP A 11 -26.42 -8.16 8.12
N VAL A 12 -26.99 -8.42 6.94
CA VAL A 12 -26.43 -9.39 5.97
C VAL A 12 -25.00 -9.02 5.57
N PHE A 13 -24.73 -7.75 5.23
CA PHE A 13 -23.36 -7.33 4.89
C PHE A 13 -22.39 -7.46 6.06
N LYS A 14 -22.85 -7.24 7.30
CA LYS A 14 -21.99 -7.43 8.48
C LYS A 14 -21.61 -8.90 8.60
N ILE A 15 -22.56 -9.82 8.43
CA ILE A 15 -22.31 -11.26 8.48
C ILE A 15 -21.31 -11.65 7.38
N LEU A 16 -21.55 -11.23 6.14
CA LEU A 16 -20.63 -11.50 5.02
C LEU A 16 -19.22 -10.99 5.29
N MET A 17 -19.09 -9.77 5.82
CA MET A 17 -17.79 -9.22 6.18
C MET A 17 -17.13 -9.96 7.33
N ILE A 18 -17.87 -10.38 8.35
CA ILE A 18 -17.31 -11.17 9.46
C ILE A 18 -16.77 -12.50 8.94
N VAL A 19 -17.56 -13.22 8.13
CA VAL A 19 -17.13 -14.47 7.50
C VAL A 19 -15.88 -14.26 6.65
N TYR A 20 -15.88 -13.24 5.80
CA TYR A 20 -14.71 -12.87 4.98
C TYR A 20 -13.47 -12.59 5.83
N LEU A 21 -13.59 -11.78 6.90
CA LEU A 21 -12.47 -11.44 7.78
C LEU A 21 -11.94 -12.66 8.56
N VAL A 22 -12.81 -13.59 8.95
CA VAL A 22 -12.38 -14.86 9.56
C VAL A 22 -11.55 -15.68 8.58
N ILE A 23 -12.00 -15.81 7.32
CA ILE A 23 -11.24 -16.52 6.28
C ILE A 23 -9.90 -15.80 6.03
N MET A 24 -9.91 -14.47 5.92
CA MET A 24 -8.70 -13.67 5.76
C MET A 24 -7.72 -13.84 6.94
N ALA A 25 -8.20 -14.02 8.17
CA ALA A 25 -7.34 -14.30 9.32
C ALA A 25 -6.68 -15.69 9.21
N VAL A 26 -7.41 -16.70 8.71
CA VAL A 26 -6.84 -18.03 8.41
C VAL A 26 -5.77 -17.91 7.33
N LEU A 27 -6.06 -17.21 6.24
CA LEU A 27 -5.08 -16.95 5.16
C LEU A 27 -3.86 -16.19 5.70
N PHE A 28 -4.05 -15.19 6.55
CA PHE A 28 -2.97 -14.43 7.17
C PHE A 28 -2.02 -15.33 7.95
N ALA A 29 -2.57 -16.27 8.74
CA ALA A 29 -1.78 -17.24 9.50
C ALA A 29 -1.14 -18.34 8.64
N SER A 30 -1.53 -18.43 7.37
CA SER A 30 -1.08 -19.46 6.42
C SER A 30 0.15 -19.04 5.60
N TYR A 31 0.46 -17.74 5.50
CA TYR A 31 1.47 -17.23 4.56
C TYR A 31 2.64 -16.52 5.26
N TYR A 32 3.88 -16.87 4.90
CA TYR A 32 5.11 -16.32 5.46
C TYR A 32 6.12 -16.00 4.34
N TYR A 33 5.90 -14.88 3.68
CA TYR A 33 6.79 -14.37 2.63
C TYR A 33 8.14 -13.87 3.20
N ALA A 34 9.21 -13.95 2.38
CA ALA A 34 10.60 -13.75 2.78
C ALA A 34 10.91 -12.34 3.31
N ASP A 35 10.56 -11.27 2.59
CA ASP A 35 10.89 -9.88 2.99
C ASP A 35 10.45 -9.53 4.41
N PHE A 36 9.25 -9.97 4.79
CA PHE A 36 8.72 -9.73 6.13
C PHE A 36 9.59 -10.40 7.22
N ARG A 37 10.10 -11.60 6.91
CA ARG A 37 10.95 -12.37 7.84
C ARG A 37 12.29 -11.68 8.00
N GLU A 38 12.90 -11.24 6.91
CA GLU A 38 14.19 -10.53 6.93
C GLU A 38 14.14 -9.30 7.85
N VAL A 39 13.14 -8.43 7.66
CA VAL A 39 12.98 -7.24 8.50
C VAL A 39 12.71 -7.59 9.96
N SER A 40 11.94 -8.65 10.21
CA SER A 40 11.69 -9.13 11.58
C SER A 40 12.94 -9.68 12.24
N CYS A 41 13.79 -10.40 11.50
CA CYS A 41 15.08 -10.90 11.97
C CYS A 41 16.00 -9.75 12.39
N VAL A 42 16.11 -8.72 11.56
CA VAL A 42 16.88 -7.51 11.88
C VAL A 42 16.32 -6.84 13.14
N GLY A 43 14.99 -6.76 13.28
CA GLY A 43 14.34 -6.22 14.50
C GLY A 43 14.65 -7.02 15.77
N ILE A 44 14.80 -8.35 15.68
CA ILE A 44 15.21 -9.17 16.83
C ILE A 44 16.68 -8.91 17.18
N ASN A 45 17.55 -8.92 16.18
CA ASN A 45 19.00 -8.72 16.35
C ASN A 45 19.34 -7.30 16.83
N PHE A 46 18.46 -6.32 16.56
CA PHE A 46 18.59 -4.95 17.08
C PHE A 46 18.85 -4.92 18.59
N TRP A 47 18.15 -5.76 19.37
CA TRP A 47 18.35 -5.83 20.82
C TRP A 47 19.73 -6.32 21.21
N ASP A 48 20.26 -7.32 20.51
CA ASP A 48 21.61 -7.82 20.76
C ASP A 48 22.66 -6.75 20.47
N ILE A 49 22.50 -6.02 19.37
CA ILE A 49 23.39 -4.90 19.00
C ILE A 49 23.31 -3.79 20.07
N LEU A 50 22.09 -3.46 20.52
CA LEU A 50 21.85 -2.48 21.57
C LEU A 50 22.53 -2.86 22.88
N PHE A 51 22.33 -4.10 23.36
CA PHE A 51 22.90 -4.57 24.64
C PHE A 51 24.42 -4.78 24.59
N ARG A 52 25.00 -5.01 23.39
CA ARG A 52 26.46 -4.99 23.19
C ARG A 52 27.05 -3.58 23.18
N GLY A 53 26.22 -2.54 23.13
CA GLY A 53 26.67 -1.14 23.05
C GLY A 53 27.11 -0.72 21.65
N ASP A 54 26.72 -1.47 20.61
CA ASP A 54 27.24 -1.31 19.25
C ASP A 54 26.22 -0.69 18.27
N LEU A 55 25.20 -0.01 18.80
CA LEU A 55 24.08 0.50 18.00
C LEU A 55 24.51 1.51 16.91
N LEU A 56 25.59 2.27 17.13
CA LEU A 56 26.10 3.21 16.13
C LEU A 56 26.72 2.52 14.91
N HIS A 57 27.05 1.23 15.02
CA HIS A 57 27.54 0.38 13.93
C HIS A 57 26.46 -0.62 13.50
N PHE A 58 25.18 -0.28 13.67
CA PHE A 58 24.05 -1.15 13.31
C PHE A 58 24.11 -1.66 11.86
N TYR A 59 24.48 -0.78 10.92
CA TYR A 59 24.61 -1.13 9.50
C TYR A 59 25.91 -1.85 9.15
N ASP A 60 26.83 -2.01 10.10
CA ASP A 60 28.10 -2.73 9.93
C ASP A 60 27.98 -4.20 10.38
N GLN A 61 26.80 -4.61 10.86
CA GLN A 61 26.56 -5.95 11.37
C GLN A 61 26.17 -6.91 10.25
N ASP A 62 26.60 -8.17 10.37
CA ASP A 62 26.13 -9.26 9.53
C ASP A 62 24.84 -9.87 10.08
N PHE A 63 23.79 -9.89 9.27
CA PHE A 63 22.53 -10.55 9.62
C PHE A 63 22.44 -11.87 8.86
N ILE A 64 22.81 -12.97 9.50
CA ILE A 64 22.76 -14.31 8.89
C ILE A 64 21.56 -15.08 9.41
N TYR A 65 20.75 -15.62 8.50
CA TYR A 65 19.62 -16.47 8.83
C TYR A 65 19.41 -17.59 7.79
N ASP A 66 19.18 -18.82 8.24
CA ASP A 66 19.12 -20.04 7.38
C ASP A 66 20.34 -20.17 6.43
N GLY A 67 21.51 -19.69 6.85
CA GLY A 67 22.74 -19.70 6.05
C GLY A 67 22.81 -18.63 4.95
N ILE A 68 21.83 -17.73 4.88
CA ILE A 68 21.78 -16.61 3.95
C ILE A 68 22.12 -15.32 4.72
N GLN A 69 23.04 -14.53 4.17
CA GLN A 69 23.37 -13.20 4.69
C GLN A 69 22.39 -12.18 4.13
N PHE A 70 21.82 -11.37 5.00
CA PHE A 70 20.91 -10.28 4.68
C PHE A 70 21.48 -8.95 5.16
N PHE A 71 21.02 -7.88 4.52
CA PHE A 71 21.44 -6.53 4.85
C PHE A 71 20.24 -5.66 5.22
N PRO A 72 20.39 -4.71 6.17
CA PRO A 72 19.31 -3.82 6.53
C PRO A 72 18.98 -2.83 5.38
N ASN A 73 17.91 -3.09 4.63
CA ASN A 73 17.46 -2.28 3.50
C ASN A 73 16.58 -1.07 3.85
N TYR A 74 16.26 -0.85 5.13
CA TYR A 74 15.42 0.26 5.59
C TYR A 74 16.15 1.25 6.50
N ASN A 75 15.61 2.45 6.63
CA ASN A 75 16.08 3.38 7.66
C ASN A 75 15.88 2.77 9.06
N ILE A 76 16.80 3.09 9.98
CA ILE A 76 16.82 2.59 11.36
C ILE A 76 15.48 2.75 12.08
N LEU A 77 14.69 3.79 11.75
CA LEU A 77 13.39 4.01 12.37
C LEU A 77 12.41 2.84 12.13
N MET A 78 12.44 2.22 10.95
CA MET A 78 11.64 1.03 10.67
C MET A 78 12.07 -0.11 11.60
N TYR A 79 13.37 -0.36 11.72
CA TYR A 79 13.90 -1.41 12.58
C TYR A 79 13.65 -1.17 14.06
N MET A 80 13.63 0.08 14.52
CA MET A 80 13.23 0.42 15.89
C MET A 80 11.78 0.01 16.18
N ILE A 81 10.85 0.25 15.23
CA ILE A 81 9.46 -0.19 15.38
C ILE A 81 9.37 -1.72 15.45
N PHE A 82 10.09 -2.41 14.56
CA PHE A 82 10.15 -3.87 14.58
C PHE A 82 10.82 -4.42 15.85
N ALA A 83 11.87 -3.78 16.35
CA ALA A 83 12.54 -4.18 17.58
C ALA A 83 11.60 -4.10 18.78
N VAL A 84 10.88 -2.98 18.94
CA VAL A 84 9.87 -2.84 20.01
C VAL A 84 8.82 -3.95 19.92
N TRP A 85 8.32 -4.24 18.72
CA TRP A 85 7.32 -5.30 18.53
C TRP A 85 7.88 -6.71 18.79
N ASN A 86 9.11 -6.96 18.37
CA ASN A 86 9.75 -8.28 18.44
C ASN A 86 10.48 -8.52 19.76
N LEU A 87 10.41 -7.61 20.74
CA LEU A 87 10.99 -7.81 22.07
C LEU A 87 10.56 -9.14 22.73
N PRO A 88 9.28 -9.56 22.70
CA PRO A 88 8.88 -10.87 23.24
C PRO A 88 9.57 -12.03 22.52
N THR A 89 9.71 -11.95 21.19
CA THR A 89 10.38 -12.98 20.41
C THR A 89 11.88 -13.01 20.68
N TRP A 90 12.50 -11.85 20.87
CA TRP A 90 13.89 -11.76 21.34
C TRP A 90 14.06 -12.36 22.75
N ILE A 91 13.14 -12.14 23.69
CA ILE A 91 13.22 -12.79 25.00
C ILE A 91 13.19 -14.32 24.85
N VAL A 92 12.33 -14.85 23.99
CA VAL A 92 12.24 -16.29 23.71
C VAL A 92 13.57 -16.85 23.21
N THR A 93 14.34 -16.11 22.39
CA THR A 93 15.68 -16.57 21.95
C THR A 93 16.70 -16.64 23.09
N LYS A 94 16.52 -15.87 24.17
CA LYS A 94 17.44 -15.85 25.31
C LYS A 94 17.09 -16.86 26.40
N VAL A 95 15.81 -17.14 26.60
CA VAL A 95 15.33 -17.95 27.74
C VAL A 95 14.88 -19.36 27.35
N SER A 96 14.81 -19.67 26.05
CA SER A 96 14.35 -20.96 25.55
C SER A 96 15.22 -21.47 24.40
N ASN A 97 15.12 -22.76 24.10
CA ASN A 97 15.77 -23.39 22.94
C ASN A 97 14.89 -23.36 21.68
N VAL A 98 13.88 -22.48 21.63
CA VAL A 98 12.98 -22.37 20.47
C VAL A 98 13.69 -21.63 19.35
N ASP A 99 13.79 -22.25 18.18
CA ASP A 99 14.15 -21.55 16.94
C ASP A 99 12.99 -20.63 16.53
N VAL A 100 13.08 -19.35 16.92
CA VAL A 100 12.04 -18.35 16.69
C VAL A 100 11.79 -18.07 15.22
N TYR A 101 12.75 -18.37 14.35
CA TYR A 101 12.67 -18.05 12.93
C TYR A 101 12.03 -19.17 12.11
N ASN A 102 12.01 -20.39 12.66
CA ASN A 102 11.30 -21.55 12.11
C ASN A 102 10.03 -21.92 12.90
N SER A 103 9.80 -21.31 14.06
CA SER A 103 8.60 -21.49 14.87
C SER A 103 7.42 -20.74 14.26
N THR A 104 6.38 -21.47 13.86
CA THR A 104 5.14 -20.91 13.29
C THR A 104 4.51 -19.86 14.21
N ILE A 105 4.49 -20.10 15.52
CA ILE A 105 3.89 -19.16 16.48
C ILE A 105 4.72 -17.87 16.57
N CYS A 106 6.05 -17.99 16.58
CA CYS A 106 6.92 -16.81 16.61
C CYS A 106 6.81 -16.01 15.31
N LEU A 107 6.79 -16.67 14.16
CA LEU A 107 6.58 -16.01 12.87
C LEU A 107 5.21 -15.31 12.80
N LEU A 108 4.16 -15.95 13.32
CA LEU A 108 2.83 -15.33 13.39
C LEU A 108 2.83 -14.08 14.29
N TRP A 109 3.50 -14.16 15.45
CA TRP A 109 3.68 -13.00 16.34
C TRP A 109 4.38 -11.87 15.61
N MET A 110 5.54 -12.14 15.01
CA MET A 110 6.28 -11.12 14.27
C MET A 110 5.38 -10.49 13.19
N LYS A 111 4.63 -11.31 12.41
CA LYS A 111 3.79 -10.83 11.30
C LYS A 111 2.62 -9.98 11.79
N SER A 112 2.10 -10.27 12.98
CA SER A 112 0.94 -9.59 13.55
C SER A 112 1.14 -8.08 13.81
N ILE A 113 2.39 -7.58 13.74
CA ILE A 113 2.69 -6.14 13.71
C ILE A 113 1.84 -5.42 12.65
N THR A 114 1.68 -6.05 11.47
CA THR A 114 0.90 -5.50 10.35
C THR A 114 -0.59 -5.35 10.67
N LEU A 115 -1.14 -6.18 11.55
CA LEU A 115 -2.55 -6.11 11.97
C LEU A 115 -2.80 -4.93 12.93
N ILE A 116 -1.86 -4.67 13.85
CA ILE A 116 -1.96 -3.52 14.75
C ILE A 116 -1.82 -2.22 13.98
N TRP A 117 -0.88 -2.15 13.04
CA TRP A 117 -0.76 -0.98 12.18
C TRP A 117 -1.92 -0.85 11.20
N THR A 118 -2.54 -1.95 10.78
CA THR A 118 -3.84 -1.89 10.08
C THR A 118 -4.90 -1.26 10.98
N ALA A 119 -4.99 -1.61 12.26
CA ALA A 119 -5.96 -0.99 13.17
C ALA A 119 -5.69 0.52 13.35
N ALA A 120 -4.42 0.92 13.51
CA ALA A 120 -4.02 2.32 13.60
C ALA A 120 -4.31 3.11 12.31
N PHE A 121 -4.02 2.50 11.15
CA PHE A 121 -4.39 3.02 9.84
C PHE A 121 -5.90 3.21 9.74
N MET A 122 -6.68 2.17 10.04
CA MET A 122 -8.14 2.19 9.95
C MET A 122 -8.77 3.26 10.84
N TRP A 123 -8.23 3.46 12.04
CA TRP A 123 -8.66 4.56 12.90
C TRP A 123 -8.46 5.93 12.24
N THR A 124 -7.30 6.15 11.63
CA THR A 124 -6.99 7.41 10.94
C THR A 124 -7.82 7.57 9.66
N PHE A 125 -7.87 6.53 8.84
CA PHE A 125 -8.57 6.48 7.56
C PHE A 125 -10.07 6.74 7.71
N THR A 126 -10.72 6.12 8.68
CA THR A 126 -12.15 6.35 8.95
C THR A 126 -12.44 7.79 9.44
N ARG A 127 -11.51 8.40 10.19
CA ARG A 127 -11.59 9.83 10.54
C ARG A 127 -11.42 10.72 9.31
N LEU A 128 -10.48 10.40 8.43
CA LEU A 128 -10.28 11.10 7.17
C LEU A 128 -11.54 11.04 6.29
N ILE A 129 -12.16 9.87 6.11
CA ILE A 129 -13.44 9.73 5.41
C ILE A 129 -14.51 10.66 6.00
N LYS A 130 -14.69 10.64 7.34
CA LYS A 130 -15.67 11.51 8.01
C LYS A 130 -15.43 12.98 7.70
N VAL A 131 -14.18 13.43 7.74
CA VAL A 131 -13.82 14.82 7.45
C VAL A 131 -14.06 15.14 5.98
N CYS A 132 -13.59 14.30 5.05
CA CYS A 132 -13.76 14.52 3.62
C CYS A 132 -15.25 14.65 3.24
N ILE A 133 -16.10 13.73 3.72
CA ILE A 133 -17.54 13.76 3.46
C ILE A 133 -18.18 15.02 4.03
N LYS A 134 -17.83 15.39 5.28
CA LYS A 134 -18.37 16.57 5.95
C LYS A 134 -18.00 17.86 5.21
N GLU A 135 -16.73 18.04 4.84
CA GLU A 135 -16.27 19.26 4.19
C GLU A 135 -16.78 19.33 2.74
N SER A 136 -16.78 18.23 1.99
CA SER A 136 -17.35 18.17 0.64
C SER A 136 -18.86 18.44 0.61
N SER A 137 -19.59 18.04 1.66
CA SER A 137 -21.02 18.37 1.79
C SER A 137 -21.27 19.88 2.03
N LYS A 138 -20.34 20.61 2.66
CA LYS A 138 -20.43 22.07 2.82
C LYS A 138 -20.14 22.82 1.52
N GLU A 139 -19.25 22.27 0.70
CA GLU A 139 -18.94 22.80 -0.64
C GLU A 139 -20.10 22.61 -1.64
N GLY A 140 -21.14 21.84 -1.28
CA GLY A 140 -22.21 21.46 -2.22
C GLY A 140 -21.72 20.50 -3.31
N SER A 141 -20.56 19.85 -3.11
CA SER A 141 -19.93 18.96 -4.10
C SER A 141 -20.41 17.50 -4.01
N ILE A 142 -21.21 17.18 -3.00
CA ILE A 142 -21.96 15.93 -2.83
C ILE A 142 -23.45 16.28 -2.77
N ASP A 143 -24.24 15.67 -3.64
CA ASP A 143 -25.69 15.77 -3.59
C ASP A 143 -26.21 15.20 -2.26
N ARG A 144 -27.20 15.86 -1.65
CA ARG A 144 -27.85 15.42 -0.39
C ARG A 144 -28.71 14.17 -0.55
N GLU A 145 -28.34 13.26 -1.45
CA GLU A 145 -29.00 11.97 -1.60
C GLU A 145 -28.89 11.18 -0.29
N SER A 146 -29.95 10.40 -0.01
CA SER A 146 -30.01 9.57 1.18
C SER A 146 -28.92 8.48 1.12
N TYR A 147 -28.26 8.23 2.25
CA TYR A 147 -27.31 7.11 2.39
C TYR A 147 -28.01 5.74 2.46
N GLU A 148 -29.32 5.67 2.25
CA GLU A 148 -30.09 4.43 2.29
C GLU A 148 -29.61 3.38 1.29
N ASP A 149 -29.04 3.81 0.17
CA ASP A 149 -28.64 2.94 -0.94
C ASP A 149 -27.15 2.55 -0.95
N ILE A 150 -26.36 3.08 -0.01
CA ILE A 150 -24.96 2.68 0.15
C ILE A 150 -24.83 1.47 1.09
N MET A 151 -23.80 0.65 0.86
CA MET A 151 -23.50 -0.50 1.71
C MET A 151 -23.37 -0.07 3.18
N PHE A 152 -24.02 -0.77 4.12
CA PHE A 152 -24.10 -0.40 5.56
C PHE A 152 -24.82 0.91 5.91
N CYS A 153 -25.37 1.63 4.93
CA CYS A 153 -26.03 2.94 5.12
C CYS A 153 -25.17 3.99 5.86
N ASP A 154 -23.85 3.82 5.84
CA ASP A 154 -22.88 4.67 6.54
C ASP A 154 -21.57 4.72 5.75
N PRO A 155 -21.15 5.87 5.19
CA PRO A 155 -19.99 5.95 4.30
C PRO A 155 -18.69 5.53 4.99
N VAL A 156 -18.62 5.64 6.32
CA VAL A 156 -17.43 5.24 7.08
C VAL A 156 -17.30 3.71 7.11
N ARG A 157 -18.39 3.00 7.45
CA ARG A 157 -18.43 1.54 7.39
C ARG A 157 -18.28 1.02 5.96
N THR A 158 -18.89 1.69 4.98
CA THR A 158 -18.69 1.38 3.55
C THR A 158 -17.22 1.47 3.19
N GLY A 159 -16.56 2.59 3.49
CA GLY A 159 -15.15 2.79 3.16
C GLY A 159 -14.24 1.80 3.86
N ALA A 160 -14.51 1.50 5.13
CA ALA A 160 -13.75 0.48 5.86
C ALA A 160 -13.89 -0.91 5.23
N ALA A 161 -15.10 -1.30 4.84
CA ALA A 161 -15.33 -2.57 4.17
C ALA A 161 -14.69 -2.60 2.77
N LEU A 162 -14.76 -1.52 1.99
CA LEU A 162 -14.12 -1.45 0.66
C LEU A 162 -12.59 -1.56 0.74
N PHE A 163 -11.97 -0.92 1.74
CA PHE A 163 -10.52 -1.03 1.97
C PHE A 163 -10.12 -2.45 2.38
N LEU A 164 -10.77 -3.01 3.42
CA LEU A 164 -10.44 -4.35 3.94
C LEU A 164 -10.76 -5.48 2.96
N SER A 165 -11.68 -5.25 2.01
CA SER A 165 -12.01 -6.18 0.92
C SER A 165 -11.27 -5.88 -0.39
N SER A 166 -10.26 -5.00 -0.39
CA SER A 166 -9.42 -4.79 -1.57
C SER A 166 -8.49 -5.97 -1.79
N ALA A 167 -8.36 -6.40 -3.06
CA ALA A 167 -7.39 -7.43 -3.43
C ALA A 167 -5.94 -6.99 -3.14
N PHE A 168 -5.65 -5.69 -3.15
CA PHE A 168 -4.34 -5.15 -2.79
C PHE A 168 -4.08 -5.19 -1.27
N TYR A 169 -5.10 -4.99 -0.43
CA TYR A 169 -4.98 -5.23 1.01
C TYR A 169 -4.70 -6.71 1.31
N MET A 170 -5.43 -7.60 0.64
CA MET A 170 -5.20 -9.03 0.75
C MET A 170 -3.78 -9.43 0.32
N SER A 171 -3.34 -8.99 -0.87
CA SER A 171 -2.00 -9.28 -1.36
C SER A 171 -0.92 -8.74 -0.42
N ALA A 172 -0.97 -7.45 -0.09
CA ALA A 172 0.10 -6.80 0.65
C ALA A 172 0.16 -7.26 2.12
N VAL A 173 -0.95 -7.20 2.84
CA VAL A 173 -0.97 -7.47 4.30
C VAL A 173 -1.17 -8.95 4.59
N VAL A 174 -2.10 -9.60 3.89
CA VAL A 174 -2.47 -10.99 4.21
C VAL A 174 -1.51 -12.01 3.62
N ILE A 175 -1.16 -11.89 2.35
CA ILE A 175 -0.23 -12.82 1.68
C ILE A 175 1.21 -12.44 2.01
N CYS A 176 1.63 -11.23 1.63
CA CYS A 176 3.03 -10.82 1.70
C CYS A 176 3.47 -10.36 3.10
N GLY A 177 2.55 -10.02 4.02
CA GLY A 177 2.92 -9.56 5.37
C GLY A 177 3.64 -8.21 5.38
N GLN A 178 3.34 -7.34 4.43
CA GLN A 178 4.10 -6.13 4.16
C GLN A 178 3.70 -4.98 5.08
N TYR A 179 4.69 -4.18 5.43
CA TYR A 179 4.62 -3.17 6.50
C TYR A 179 4.51 -1.73 5.96
N ASP A 180 4.25 -1.54 4.67
CA ASP A 180 3.98 -0.21 4.09
C ASP A 180 2.80 0.51 4.79
N ILE A 181 1.88 -0.26 5.38
CA ILE A 181 0.75 0.26 6.17
C ILE A 181 1.20 1.12 7.37
N ILE A 182 2.42 0.91 7.88
CA ILE A 182 3.03 1.72 8.95
C ILE A 182 3.23 3.15 8.44
N SER A 183 3.99 3.32 7.36
CA SER A 183 4.22 4.65 6.76
C SER A 183 2.90 5.28 6.31
N MET A 184 2.02 4.50 5.69
CA MET A 184 0.70 4.98 5.25
C MET A 184 -0.19 5.49 6.39
N THR A 185 -0.05 4.96 7.61
CA THR A 185 -0.77 5.49 8.78
C THR A 185 -0.40 6.95 9.02
N PHE A 186 0.89 7.28 8.94
CA PHE A 186 1.38 8.64 9.11
C PHE A 186 1.04 9.54 7.92
N VAL A 187 1.09 9.03 6.68
CA VAL A 187 0.61 9.76 5.49
C VAL A 187 -0.87 10.16 5.66
N MET A 188 -1.74 9.24 6.10
CA MET A 188 -3.16 9.54 6.34
C MET A 188 -3.36 10.60 7.44
N GLN A 189 -2.54 10.59 8.49
CA GLN A 189 -2.58 11.63 9.53
C GLN A 189 -2.16 13.00 8.98
N GLY A 190 -1.10 13.05 8.18
CA GLY A 190 -0.65 14.26 7.52
C GLY A 190 -1.76 14.87 6.67
N ILE A 191 -2.45 14.07 5.88
CA ILE A 191 -3.57 14.53 5.03
C ILE A 191 -4.78 14.97 5.87
N LEU A 192 -5.10 14.24 6.94
CA LEU A 192 -6.18 14.63 7.86
C LEU A 192 -5.92 16.03 8.45
N HIS A 193 -4.70 16.29 8.88
CA HIS A 193 -4.30 17.62 9.36
C HIS A 193 -4.30 18.64 8.23
N TYR A 194 -3.86 18.27 7.02
CA TYR A 194 -3.86 19.16 5.85
C TYR A 194 -5.27 19.69 5.53
N ILE A 195 -6.30 18.84 5.63
CA ILE A 195 -7.70 19.18 5.34
C ILE A 195 -8.38 19.94 6.49
N THR A 196 -8.18 19.52 7.74
CA THR A 196 -8.94 20.05 8.89
C THR A 196 -8.58 21.48 9.29
N GLU A 197 -7.57 22.05 8.66
CA GLU A 197 -6.88 23.24 9.10
C GLU A 197 -7.38 24.59 8.63
N ASP A 198 -8.34 24.65 7.70
CA ASP A 198 -8.95 25.91 7.23
C ASP A 198 -9.59 26.76 8.36
N LYS A 199 -9.48 26.34 9.62
CA LYS A 199 -10.03 26.96 10.83
C LYS A 199 -8.99 27.62 11.74
N ILE A 200 -7.69 27.33 11.60
CA ILE A 200 -6.65 27.94 12.45
C ILE A 200 -6.11 29.15 11.71
N LYS A 201 -6.53 30.36 12.14
CA LYS A 201 -6.23 31.68 11.54
C LYS A 201 -4.74 32.08 11.48
N ARG A 202 -3.79 31.17 11.64
CA ARG A 202 -2.34 31.46 11.53
C ARG A 202 -1.65 30.29 10.84
N GLY A 203 -0.81 30.64 9.87
CA GLY A 203 -0.25 29.73 8.89
C GLY A 203 0.56 28.54 9.42
N TYR A 204 0.80 27.63 8.49
CA TYR A 204 1.64 26.43 8.53
C TYR A 204 1.18 25.29 9.43
N ASN A 205 0.95 24.16 8.77
CA ASN A 205 0.60 22.91 9.41
C ASN A 205 1.83 22.20 9.94
N VAL A 206 2.20 22.50 11.18
CA VAL A 206 3.30 21.79 11.84
C VAL A 206 3.03 20.28 11.89
N PHE A 207 1.76 19.86 12.02
CA PHE A 207 1.41 18.43 12.09
C PHE A 207 1.49 17.71 10.74
N PHE A 208 1.12 18.34 9.63
CA PHE A 208 1.33 17.82 8.27
C PHE A 208 2.81 17.62 8.03
N ILE A 209 3.63 18.64 8.31
CA ILE A 209 5.09 18.53 8.18
C ILE A 209 5.61 17.40 9.08
N LEU A 210 5.24 17.39 10.37
CA LEU A 210 5.68 16.39 11.34
C LEU A 210 5.33 14.96 10.91
N TYR A 211 4.09 14.71 10.50
CA TYR A 211 3.65 13.38 10.11
C TYR A 211 4.34 12.89 8.84
N PHE A 212 4.54 13.76 7.84
CA PHE A 212 5.32 13.39 6.65
C PHE A 212 6.81 13.23 6.97
N ALA A 213 7.36 14.00 7.91
CA ALA A 213 8.74 13.86 8.37
C ALA A 213 9.00 12.54 9.13
N ILE A 214 7.97 11.96 9.75
CA ILE A 214 8.00 10.61 10.33
C ILE A 214 7.76 9.55 9.25
N ALA A 215 6.82 9.76 8.33
CA ALA A 215 6.47 8.79 7.29
C ALA A 215 7.63 8.52 6.31
N LEU A 216 8.39 9.57 5.99
CA LEU A 216 9.48 9.52 5.01
C LEU A 216 10.60 8.51 5.35
N PRO A 217 11.24 8.55 6.53
CA PRO A 217 12.25 7.55 6.89
C PRO A 217 11.67 6.12 6.93
N LEU A 218 10.37 5.95 7.17
CA LEU A 218 9.72 4.64 7.12
C LEU A 218 9.54 4.14 5.68
N LYS A 219 9.17 5.02 4.75
CA LYS A 219 9.04 4.72 3.32
C LYS A 219 9.09 6.01 2.49
N MET A 220 9.95 6.03 1.47
CA MET A 220 10.15 7.21 0.63
C MET A 220 8.91 7.64 -0.17
N PHE A 221 7.98 6.71 -0.43
CA PHE A 221 6.72 7.00 -1.11
C PHE A 221 5.84 8.05 -0.43
N ALA A 222 6.10 8.39 0.83
CA ALA A 222 5.46 9.52 1.50
C ALA A 222 5.74 10.86 0.79
N LEU A 223 6.92 11.03 0.17
CA LEU A 223 7.25 12.25 -0.58
C LEU A 223 6.38 12.45 -1.81
N LEU A 224 6.01 11.35 -2.47
CA LEU A 224 5.16 11.39 -3.65
C LEU A 224 3.85 12.10 -3.32
N VAL A 225 3.26 11.88 -2.15
CA VAL A 225 2.03 12.58 -1.75
C VAL A 225 2.31 13.97 -1.18
N PHE A 226 3.40 14.11 -0.41
CA PHE A 226 3.73 15.38 0.26
C PHE A 226 3.95 16.53 -0.72
N ILE A 227 4.77 16.32 -1.76
CA ILE A 227 5.21 17.40 -2.66
C ILE A 227 4.02 17.98 -3.45
N PRO A 228 3.18 17.18 -4.15
CA PRO A 228 2.00 17.70 -4.84
C PRO A 228 1.05 18.45 -3.91
N LEU A 229 0.78 17.94 -2.70
CA LEU A 229 -0.08 18.63 -1.73
C LEU A 229 0.52 19.95 -1.23
N LEU A 230 1.83 19.99 -1.00
CA LEU A 230 2.54 21.21 -0.63
C LEU A 230 2.41 22.26 -1.75
N LEU A 231 2.65 21.88 -3.01
CA LEU A 231 2.52 22.77 -4.16
C LEU A 231 1.07 23.20 -4.40
N LEU A 232 0.09 22.34 -4.11
CA LEU A 232 -1.33 22.64 -4.26
C LEU A 232 -1.78 23.79 -3.33
N LYS A 233 -1.18 23.89 -2.13
CA LYS A 233 -1.51 24.91 -1.12
C LYS A 233 -0.55 26.11 -1.11
N GLU A 234 0.74 25.87 -1.21
CA GLU A 234 1.79 26.89 -1.06
C GLU A 234 2.45 27.23 -2.39
N LYS A 235 2.54 28.53 -2.69
CA LYS A 235 3.08 29.05 -3.96
C LYS A 235 4.37 29.84 -3.76
N ARG A 236 4.70 30.22 -2.52
CA ARG A 236 5.93 30.95 -2.22
C ARG A 236 7.10 29.98 -2.17
N VAL A 237 8.00 30.08 -3.14
CA VAL A 237 9.15 29.20 -3.33
C VAL A 237 9.94 28.96 -2.05
N TYR A 238 10.27 30.00 -1.28
CA TYR A 238 11.05 29.83 -0.04
C TYR A 238 10.33 28.95 1.00
N LYS A 239 9.00 28.99 1.07
CA LYS A 239 8.22 28.17 2.01
C LYS A 239 8.15 26.72 1.55
N ILE A 240 8.05 26.50 0.24
CA ILE A 240 8.12 25.17 -0.36
C ILE A 240 9.46 24.53 0.01
N VAL A 241 10.56 25.24 -0.22
CA VAL A 241 11.93 24.77 0.11
C VAL A 241 12.08 24.48 1.60
N VAL A 242 11.70 25.42 2.47
CA VAL A 242 11.80 25.24 3.94
C VAL A 242 11.00 24.03 4.41
N ASN A 243 9.75 23.86 3.94
CA ASN A 243 8.92 22.73 4.34
C ASN A 243 9.47 21.39 3.81
N GLY A 244 10.02 21.39 2.58
CA GLY A 244 10.72 20.22 2.04
C GLY A 244 11.91 19.80 2.90
N ILE A 245 12.74 20.77 3.30
CA ILE A 245 13.87 20.52 4.21
C ILE A 245 13.38 19.99 5.56
N LEU A 246 12.34 20.58 6.14
CA LEU A 246 11.81 20.15 7.44
C LEU A 246 11.28 18.71 7.40
N VAL A 247 10.64 18.29 6.30
CA VAL A 247 10.22 16.89 6.12
C VAL A 247 11.42 15.95 5.95
N TYR A 248 12.45 16.37 5.23
CA TYR A 248 13.62 15.54 4.96
C TYR A 248 14.61 15.47 6.15
N LEU A 249 14.58 16.45 7.06
CA LEU A 249 15.54 16.60 8.14
C LEU A 249 15.66 15.38 9.07
N PRO A 250 14.57 14.73 9.55
CA PRO A 250 14.71 13.53 10.38
C PRO A 250 15.45 12.39 9.68
N THR A 251 15.19 12.16 8.39
CA THR A 251 15.92 11.16 7.59
C THR A 251 17.41 11.47 7.55
N LEU A 252 17.78 12.74 7.31
CA LEU A 252 19.18 13.17 7.33
C LEU A 252 19.85 12.96 8.68
N LEU A 253 19.16 13.32 9.77
CA LEU A 253 19.70 13.16 11.12
C LEU A 253 19.89 11.68 11.46
N LEU A 254 18.93 10.82 11.13
CA LEU A 254 19.03 9.37 11.35
C LEU A 254 20.18 8.77 10.53
N ASN A 255 20.30 9.11 9.24
CA ASN A 255 21.40 8.64 8.39
C ASN A 255 22.76 9.13 8.87
N LYS A 256 22.83 10.33 9.48
CA LYS A 256 24.08 10.86 10.05
C LYS A 256 24.48 10.14 11.34
N VAL A 257 23.51 9.81 12.20
CA VAL A 257 23.76 9.12 13.47
C VAL A 257 24.06 7.64 13.24
N PHE A 258 23.37 7.02 12.29
CA PHE A 258 23.52 5.62 11.89
C PHE A 258 23.99 5.55 10.43
N PRO A 259 25.26 5.88 10.16
CA PRO A 259 25.79 5.87 8.79
C PRO A 259 25.83 4.45 8.25
N VAL A 260 25.43 4.28 7.00
CA VAL A 260 25.64 3.05 6.24
C VAL A 260 27.08 3.09 5.73
N LYS A 261 28.01 2.38 6.39
CA LYS A 261 29.45 2.43 6.05
C LYS A 261 29.91 1.32 5.10
N TYR A 262 29.16 0.23 4.98
CA TYR A 262 29.56 -0.93 4.18
C TYR A 262 28.57 -1.22 3.04
N VAL A 263 28.96 -0.87 1.81
CA VAL A 263 28.37 -1.40 0.59
C VAL A 263 29.36 -2.45 0.06
N ILE A 264 29.33 -3.67 0.62
CA ILE A 264 30.07 -4.81 0.04
C ILE A 264 29.27 -5.40 -1.15
N ASN A 265 27.98 -5.07 -1.28
CA ASN A 265 27.17 -5.38 -2.46
C ASN A 265 26.52 -4.11 -3.01
N PRO A 266 26.77 -3.73 -4.27
CA PRO A 266 26.10 -2.60 -4.94
C PRO A 266 24.57 -2.65 -4.78
N GLU A 267 23.98 -3.85 -4.75
CA GLU A 267 22.54 -4.09 -4.57
C GLU A 267 21.95 -3.63 -3.21
N VAL A 268 22.80 -3.33 -2.23
CA VAL A 268 22.35 -2.97 -0.87
C VAL A 268 22.16 -1.45 -0.69
N ALA A 269 22.71 -0.62 -1.59
CA ALA A 269 22.58 0.83 -1.54
C ALA A 269 21.21 1.34 -2.06
N GLU A 270 20.41 0.45 -2.63
CA GLU A 270 19.22 0.74 -3.42
C GLU A 270 18.16 1.50 -2.60
N GLY A 271 17.91 1.16 -1.33
CA GLY A 271 16.81 1.77 -0.56
C GLY A 271 17.16 2.97 0.33
N LEU A 272 18.45 3.28 0.56
CA LEU A 272 18.86 4.04 1.76
C LEU A 272 19.59 5.37 1.49
N THR A 273 20.06 5.64 0.26
CA THR A 273 21.00 6.74 0.04
C THR A 273 20.60 7.69 -1.09
N LEU A 274 19.93 8.80 -0.75
CA LEU A 274 20.18 10.06 -1.46
C LEU A 274 21.41 10.71 -0.77
N SER A 275 22.59 10.27 -1.20
CA SER A 275 23.96 10.71 -0.87
C SER A 275 24.68 10.07 0.34
N SER A 276 25.71 9.26 0.06
CA SER A 276 27.11 9.71 0.17
C SER A 276 28.05 8.83 -0.66
N ALA A 277 28.99 9.50 -1.31
CA ALA A 277 29.97 9.04 -2.28
C ALA A 277 30.68 7.70 -2.04
N ASN A 278 31.02 7.07 -3.18
CA ASN A 278 32.08 6.09 -3.45
C ASN A 278 31.75 4.60 -3.28
N SER A 279 31.04 4.03 -4.27
CA SER A 279 31.62 3.14 -5.30
C SER A 279 30.49 2.49 -6.12
N TYR A 280 30.39 2.87 -7.39
CA TYR A 280 29.62 2.25 -8.48
C TYR A 280 28.12 1.90 -8.23
N ASP A 281 27.25 2.85 -8.62
CA ASP A 281 26.02 2.64 -9.42
C ASP A 281 24.67 2.18 -8.84
N MET A 282 24.37 2.27 -7.53
CA MET A 282 23.02 1.87 -7.05
C MET A 282 22.30 2.80 -6.07
N SER A 283 22.85 3.97 -5.72
CA SER A 283 22.12 4.99 -4.92
C SER A 283 20.92 5.61 -5.64
N LEU A 284 20.81 5.37 -6.94
CA LEU A 284 19.70 5.79 -7.78
C LEU A 284 18.83 4.60 -8.19
N LEU A 285 19.03 3.38 -7.70
CA LEU A 285 18.30 2.23 -8.25
C LEU A 285 16.77 2.36 -8.15
N PRO A 286 16.15 2.88 -7.07
CA PRO A 286 14.72 3.14 -7.06
C PRO A 286 14.33 4.13 -8.17
N LEU A 287 15.16 5.15 -8.41
CA LEU A 287 14.99 6.04 -9.54
C LEU A 287 15.18 5.29 -10.87
N TYR A 288 16.21 4.45 -11.05
CA TYR A 288 16.42 3.67 -12.28
C TYR A 288 15.28 2.68 -12.56
N VAL A 289 14.73 2.07 -11.51
CA VAL A 289 13.56 1.18 -11.57
C VAL A 289 12.30 1.97 -11.94
N ASP A 290 12.13 3.18 -11.38
CA ASP A 290 11.07 4.11 -11.78
C ASP A 290 11.27 4.68 -13.20
N LEU A 291 12.51 4.72 -13.69
CA LEU A 291 12.91 5.12 -15.05
C LEU A 291 12.95 3.93 -16.03
N TYR A 292 12.59 2.71 -15.59
CA TYR A 292 12.66 1.50 -16.40
C TYR A 292 11.73 1.56 -17.62
N ASP A 293 10.54 2.16 -17.43
CA ASP A 293 9.57 2.32 -18.51
C ASP A 293 9.77 3.64 -19.25
N PHE A 294 10.11 3.51 -20.54
CA PHE A 294 10.41 4.64 -21.38
C PHE A 294 9.92 4.48 -22.82
N ILE A 295 9.76 5.61 -23.50
CA ILE A 295 9.51 5.66 -24.93
C ILE A 295 10.57 6.53 -25.62
N ASN A 296 10.84 6.25 -26.90
CA ASN A 296 11.70 7.11 -27.71
C ASN A 296 10.92 8.36 -28.13
N ILE A 297 11.50 9.54 -27.91
CA ILE A 297 10.93 10.83 -28.34
C ILE A 297 12.03 11.76 -28.86
N GLY A 298 11.78 12.43 -29.99
CA GLY A 298 12.75 13.33 -30.60
C GLY A 298 14.10 12.64 -30.85
N PHE A 299 15.14 13.08 -30.15
CA PHE A 299 16.51 12.56 -30.24
C PHE A 299 16.93 11.70 -29.02
N GLY A 300 16.00 11.31 -28.14
CA GLY A 300 16.34 10.59 -26.91
C GLY A 300 15.18 9.80 -26.30
N VAL A 301 15.24 9.65 -24.98
CA VAL A 301 14.35 8.80 -24.19
C VAL A 301 13.46 9.67 -23.29
N LEU A 302 12.16 9.35 -23.23
CA LEU A 302 11.21 9.93 -22.29
C LEU A 302 10.82 8.90 -21.24
N PHE A 303 11.14 9.20 -19.98
CA PHE A 303 10.72 8.41 -18.84
C PHE A 303 9.28 8.76 -18.47
N LEU A 304 8.38 7.79 -18.62
CA LEU A 304 6.93 8.04 -18.56
C LEU A 304 6.50 8.52 -17.17
N TYR A 305 7.00 7.88 -16.12
CA TYR A 305 6.75 8.26 -14.74
C TYR A 305 7.17 9.71 -14.45
N VAL A 306 8.45 10.04 -14.69
CA VAL A 306 8.97 11.39 -14.41
C VAL A 306 8.22 12.45 -15.21
N PHE A 307 7.92 12.16 -16.47
CA PHE A 307 7.14 13.06 -17.32
C PHE A 307 5.75 13.35 -16.71
N ALA A 308 5.01 12.31 -16.32
CA ALA A 308 3.69 12.46 -15.73
C ALA A 308 3.74 13.16 -14.36
N GLU A 309 4.76 12.87 -13.55
CA GLU A 309 4.93 13.48 -12.24
C GLU A 309 5.26 14.97 -12.35
N VAL A 310 6.18 15.36 -13.25
CA VAL A 310 6.49 16.77 -13.52
C VAL A 310 5.23 17.53 -13.97
N ILE A 311 4.41 16.94 -14.84
CA ILE A 311 3.13 17.54 -15.25
C ILE A 311 2.21 17.74 -14.04
N LEU A 312 2.06 16.72 -13.19
CA LEU A 312 1.24 16.80 -11.98
C LEU A 312 1.72 17.90 -11.04
N LEU A 313 3.03 18.01 -10.82
CA LEU A 313 3.62 19.05 -9.97
C LEU A 313 3.41 20.46 -10.54
N ILE A 314 3.57 20.65 -11.86
CA ILE A 314 3.28 21.92 -12.54
C ILE A 314 1.81 22.30 -12.38
N ILE A 315 0.88 21.35 -12.60
CA ILE A 315 -0.56 21.57 -12.40
C ILE A 315 -0.84 21.96 -10.95
N CYS A 316 -0.28 21.23 -9.98
CA CYS A 316 -0.47 21.54 -8.56
C CYS A 316 0.03 22.93 -8.20
N TYR A 317 1.19 23.34 -8.73
CA TYR A 317 1.74 24.67 -8.50
C TYR A 317 0.89 25.78 -9.15
N MET A 318 0.39 25.58 -10.37
CA MET A 318 -0.43 26.59 -11.06
C MET A 318 -1.85 26.70 -10.52
N PHE A 319 -2.40 25.63 -9.96
CA PHE A 319 -3.80 25.56 -9.55
C PHE A 319 -4.06 26.31 -8.23
N ASP A 320 -5.06 27.20 -8.23
CA ASP A 320 -5.53 27.90 -7.04
C ASP A 320 -6.68 27.12 -6.38
N LEU A 321 -6.33 26.28 -5.42
CA LEU A 321 -7.28 25.45 -4.66
C LEU A 321 -8.35 26.30 -3.95
N ASN A 322 -8.05 27.55 -3.57
CA ASN A 322 -8.99 28.38 -2.83
C ASN A 322 -10.21 28.81 -3.65
N LYS A 323 -10.06 28.86 -4.98
CA LYS A 323 -11.13 29.22 -5.93
C LYS A 323 -11.94 28.02 -6.41
N SER A 324 -11.63 26.81 -5.96
CA SER A 324 -12.36 25.61 -6.37
C SER A 324 -13.59 25.36 -5.50
N ASP A 325 -14.72 25.04 -6.15
CA ASP A 325 -15.96 24.58 -5.50
C ASP A 325 -15.89 23.10 -5.08
N SER A 326 -14.73 22.45 -5.18
CA SER A 326 -14.55 21.01 -4.93
C SER A 326 -13.18 20.71 -4.35
N LYS A 327 -12.75 21.49 -3.35
CA LYS A 327 -11.38 21.43 -2.81
C LYS A 327 -11.04 20.04 -2.30
N ILE A 328 -11.94 19.42 -1.54
CA ILE A 328 -11.71 18.06 -1.00
C ILE A 328 -11.50 17.05 -2.12
N LYS A 329 -12.28 17.13 -3.21
CA LYS A 329 -12.11 16.21 -4.34
C LYS A 329 -10.76 16.39 -5.01
N TRP A 330 -10.30 17.64 -5.19
CA TRP A 330 -8.96 17.91 -5.73
C TRP A 330 -7.84 17.36 -4.86
N ILE A 331 -7.92 17.55 -3.53
CA ILE A 331 -6.90 17.06 -2.59
C ILE A 331 -6.74 15.54 -2.72
N ILE A 332 -7.85 14.80 -2.67
CA ILE A 332 -7.82 13.34 -2.77
C ILE A 332 -7.42 12.89 -4.18
N TYR A 333 -7.91 13.58 -5.22
CA TYR A 333 -7.57 13.27 -6.61
C TYR A 333 -6.07 13.42 -6.88
N VAL A 334 -5.43 14.48 -6.36
CA VAL A 334 -3.98 14.68 -6.50
C VAL A 334 -3.19 13.55 -5.82
N CYS A 335 -3.60 13.13 -4.62
CA CYS A 335 -2.98 12.00 -3.93
C CYS A 335 -3.15 10.69 -4.72
N PHE A 336 -4.32 10.48 -5.32
CA PHE A 336 -4.57 9.35 -6.21
C PHE A 336 -3.68 9.42 -7.46
N MET A 337 -3.60 10.57 -8.13
CA MET A 337 -2.82 10.75 -9.37
C MET A 337 -1.33 10.49 -9.16
N THR A 338 -0.81 10.85 -8.00
CA THR A 338 0.56 10.55 -7.60
C THR A 338 0.84 9.05 -7.64
N TYR A 339 0.01 8.24 -6.97
CA TYR A 339 0.18 6.79 -6.97
C TYR A 339 -0.27 6.13 -8.26
N PHE A 340 -1.19 6.74 -9.00
CA PHE A 340 -1.50 6.36 -10.38
C PHE A 340 -0.23 6.43 -11.23
N ASN A 341 0.50 7.56 -11.19
CA ASN A 341 1.76 7.71 -11.91
C ASN A 341 2.74 6.60 -11.51
N GLN A 342 2.93 6.37 -10.20
CA GLN A 342 3.85 5.35 -9.69
C GLN A 342 3.50 3.94 -10.17
N PHE A 343 2.23 3.54 -10.10
CA PHE A 343 1.86 2.14 -10.30
C PHE A 343 1.41 1.80 -11.71
N VAL A 344 1.22 2.81 -12.57
CA VAL A 344 0.85 2.62 -13.98
C VAL A 344 2.03 2.88 -14.91
N LEU A 345 2.94 3.79 -14.56
CA LEU A 345 4.01 4.28 -15.45
C LEU A 345 5.42 3.94 -14.97
N ALA A 346 5.55 3.23 -13.85
CA ALA A 346 6.81 2.76 -13.30
C ALA A 346 6.67 1.31 -12.82
N TYR A 347 7.82 0.64 -12.69
CA TYR A 347 7.88 -0.69 -12.11
C TYR A 347 7.39 -0.67 -10.65
N SER A 348 6.63 -1.68 -10.26
CA SER A 348 6.10 -1.80 -8.89
C SER A 348 6.20 -3.23 -8.38
N HIS A 349 6.65 -3.36 -7.13
CA HIS A 349 6.55 -4.61 -6.39
C HIS A 349 5.08 -4.95 -6.06
N PRO A 350 4.75 -6.24 -5.84
CA PRO A 350 3.36 -6.69 -5.81
C PRO A 350 2.52 -6.06 -4.69
N TYR A 351 3.15 -5.68 -3.59
CA TYR A 351 2.50 -5.23 -2.36
C TYR A 351 2.41 -3.71 -2.21
N TRP A 352 3.11 -2.92 -3.05
CA TRP A 352 3.08 -1.45 -2.94
C TRP A 352 1.72 -0.84 -3.32
N LEU A 353 0.93 -1.52 -4.17
CA LEU A 353 -0.41 -1.08 -4.59
C LEU A 353 -1.39 -0.85 -3.43
N LEU A 354 -1.12 -1.36 -2.22
CA LEU A 354 -1.87 -1.01 -1.03
C LEU A 354 -1.96 0.51 -0.80
N MET A 355 -0.91 1.26 -1.18
CA MET A 355 -0.80 2.69 -0.93
C MET A 355 -1.85 3.52 -1.69
N ILE A 356 -2.33 3.06 -2.85
CA ILE A 356 -3.34 3.79 -3.64
C ILE A 356 -4.78 3.56 -3.16
N VAL A 357 -5.05 2.40 -2.53
CA VAL A 357 -6.39 1.97 -2.09
C VAL A 357 -7.15 3.02 -1.27
N PRO A 358 -6.58 3.70 -0.25
CA PRO A 358 -7.35 4.68 0.52
C PRO A 358 -7.91 5.81 -0.34
N PHE A 359 -7.16 6.26 -1.35
CA PHE A 359 -7.57 7.36 -2.22
C PHE A 359 -8.65 6.92 -3.20
N ILE A 360 -8.51 5.72 -3.77
CA ILE A 360 -9.57 5.09 -4.57
C ILE A 360 -10.85 5.06 -3.75
N VAL A 361 -10.83 4.45 -2.57
CA VAL A 361 -12.01 4.31 -1.70
C VAL A 361 -12.64 5.65 -1.35
N ILE A 362 -11.85 6.66 -0.98
CA ILE A 362 -12.39 7.99 -0.68
C ILE A 362 -13.02 8.61 -1.93
N MET A 363 -12.41 8.47 -3.11
CA MET A 363 -12.99 8.96 -4.37
C MET A 363 -14.32 8.28 -4.70
N ILE A 364 -14.44 6.97 -4.50
CA ILE A 364 -15.71 6.23 -4.64
C ILE A 364 -16.79 6.87 -3.76
N LEU A 365 -16.46 7.16 -2.50
CA LEU A 365 -17.40 7.75 -1.53
C LEU A 365 -17.75 9.21 -1.84
N LEU A 366 -16.80 9.98 -2.40
CA LEU A 366 -17.01 11.38 -2.81
C LEU A 366 -17.76 11.50 -4.15
N ASN A 367 -17.81 10.44 -4.96
CA ASN A 367 -18.45 10.45 -6.28
C ASN A 367 -19.62 9.46 -6.35
N ARG A 368 -20.70 9.79 -5.62
CA ARG A 368 -21.87 8.92 -5.46
C ARG A 368 -22.56 8.54 -6.75
N LYS A 369 -22.68 9.50 -7.68
CA LYS A 369 -23.23 9.30 -9.02
C LYS A 369 -22.59 8.11 -9.74
N PHE A 370 -21.30 7.87 -9.51
CA PHE A 370 -20.55 6.80 -10.15
C PHE A 370 -20.13 5.71 -9.17
N MET A 371 -20.76 5.59 -7.99
CA MET A 371 -20.32 4.64 -6.96
C MET A 371 -20.35 3.19 -7.45
N TYR A 372 -21.43 2.76 -8.11
CA TYR A 372 -21.54 1.40 -8.67
C TYR A 372 -20.41 1.09 -9.65
N ILE A 373 -20.26 1.95 -10.68
CA ILE A 373 -19.26 1.74 -11.73
C ILE A 373 -17.84 1.85 -11.15
N ASN A 374 -17.60 2.73 -10.19
CA ASN A 374 -16.34 2.85 -9.48
C ASN A 374 -15.97 1.56 -8.73
N ILE A 375 -16.92 0.93 -8.02
CA ILE A 375 -16.67 -0.32 -7.30
C ILE A 375 -16.46 -1.48 -8.27
N LEU A 376 -17.17 -1.48 -9.40
CA LEU A 376 -16.98 -2.49 -10.45
C LEU A 376 -15.58 -2.37 -11.06
N ILE A 377 -15.20 -1.16 -11.49
CA ILE A 377 -13.87 -0.87 -12.03
C ILE A 377 -12.79 -1.24 -11.01
N ASP A 378 -12.93 -0.80 -9.76
CA ASP A 378 -11.97 -1.12 -8.68
C ASP A 378 -11.83 -2.63 -8.48
N THR A 379 -12.95 -3.37 -8.47
CA THR A 379 -12.92 -4.83 -8.31
C THR A 379 -12.21 -5.51 -9.48
N VAL A 380 -12.58 -5.15 -10.72
CA VAL A 380 -12.02 -5.76 -11.93
C VAL A 380 -10.54 -5.40 -12.09
N MET A 381 -10.15 -4.14 -11.89
CA MET A 381 -8.77 -3.68 -12.04
C MET A 381 -7.86 -4.28 -10.96
N CYS A 382 -8.33 -4.39 -9.71
CA CYS A 382 -7.55 -5.00 -8.64
C CYS A 382 -7.34 -6.51 -8.86
N LEU A 383 -8.38 -7.24 -9.31
CA LEU A 383 -8.26 -8.67 -9.61
C LEU A 383 -7.40 -8.92 -10.86
N GLY A 384 -7.51 -8.08 -11.89
CA GLY A 384 -6.66 -8.13 -13.08
C GLY A 384 -5.19 -7.93 -12.74
N MET A 385 -4.88 -6.93 -11.91
CA MET A 385 -3.50 -6.71 -11.46
C MET A 385 -2.99 -7.84 -10.57
N LEU A 386 -3.81 -8.37 -9.67
CA LEU A 386 -3.41 -9.51 -8.83
C LEU A 386 -3.12 -10.76 -9.67
N LEU A 387 -3.90 -11.02 -10.72
CA LEU A 387 -3.61 -12.08 -11.69
C LEU A 387 -2.23 -11.87 -12.32
N ALA A 388 -1.96 -10.67 -12.84
CA ALA A 388 -0.66 -10.36 -13.44
C ALA A 388 0.50 -10.58 -12.46
N GLN A 389 0.32 -10.11 -11.22
CA GLN A 389 1.32 -10.27 -10.16
C GLN A 389 1.58 -11.74 -9.79
N MET A 390 0.57 -12.60 -9.77
CA MET A 390 0.75 -14.02 -9.46
C MET A 390 1.53 -14.78 -10.52
N PHE A 391 1.38 -14.40 -11.79
CA PHE A 391 2.16 -14.97 -12.89
C PHE A 391 3.57 -14.38 -12.95
N PHE A 392 3.72 -13.08 -12.68
CA PHE A 392 5.01 -12.40 -12.77
C PHE A 392 5.90 -12.61 -11.54
N PHE A 393 5.37 -12.34 -10.33
CA PHE A 393 6.08 -12.47 -9.06
C PHE A 393 5.86 -13.86 -8.46
N THR A 394 6.33 -14.90 -9.14
CA THR A 394 6.13 -16.30 -8.74
C THR A 394 6.59 -16.59 -7.30
N TRP A 395 7.67 -15.94 -6.86
CA TRP A 395 8.20 -16.03 -5.49
C TRP A 395 7.25 -15.47 -4.40
N ALA A 396 6.35 -14.55 -4.74
CA ALA A 396 5.43 -13.92 -3.77
C ALA A 396 4.16 -14.75 -3.55
N TYR A 397 3.80 -15.57 -4.55
CA TYR A 397 2.52 -16.27 -4.64
C TYR A 397 2.67 -17.78 -4.90
N THR A 398 3.80 -18.35 -4.47
CA THR A 398 4.09 -19.79 -4.56
C THR A 398 3.57 -20.56 -3.34
N GLY A 399 3.42 -21.88 -3.45
CA GLY A 399 3.16 -22.76 -2.31
C GLY A 399 4.26 -22.72 -1.24
N GLU A 400 5.47 -22.27 -1.59
CA GLU A 400 6.61 -22.16 -0.68
C GLU A 400 6.30 -21.30 0.57
N ILE A 401 5.58 -20.19 0.38
CA ILE A 401 5.24 -19.25 1.46
C ILE A 401 4.33 -19.89 2.52
N VAL A 402 3.75 -21.06 2.25
CA VAL A 402 2.90 -21.81 3.18
C VAL A 402 3.70 -22.75 4.06
N MET A 403 4.93 -23.14 3.67
CA MET A 403 5.65 -24.25 4.29
C MET A 403 5.94 -24.06 5.79
N ARG A 404 6.01 -22.81 6.26
CA ARG A 404 6.35 -22.47 7.66
C ARG A 404 5.09 -22.24 8.53
N SER A 405 3.92 -22.37 7.94
CA SER A 405 2.62 -22.26 8.61
C SER A 405 2.23 -23.52 9.37
N PHE A 406 1.07 -23.49 10.03
CA PHE A 406 0.53 -24.64 10.74
C PHE A 406 0.20 -25.82 9.82
N TRP A 407 0.05 -25.58 8.51
CA TRP A 407 -0.26 -26.62 7.52
C TRP A 407 0.83 -27.68 7.38
N ARG A 408 2.09 -27.35 7.74
CA ARG A 408 3.21 -28.31 7.77
C ARG A 408 3.01 -29.42 8.80
N TYR A 409 2.26 -29.17 9.88
CA TYR A 409 1.98 -30.19 10.89
C TYR A 409 0.90 -31.18 10.43
N ILE A 410 0.15 -30.83 9.39
CA ILE A 410 -0.89 -31.68 8.81
C ILE A 410 -0.33 -32.48 7.62
N THR A 411 0.47 -31.83 6.77
CA THR A 411 0.96 -32.43 5.51
C THR A 411 2.39 -32.95 5.58
N GLY A 412 3.11 -32.68 6.68
CA GLY A 412 4.55 -32.87 6.75
C GLY A 412 5.32 -31.69 6.15
N SER A 413 6.65 -31.72 6.31
CA SER A 413 7.52 -30.73 5.66
C SER A 413 7.70 -31.09 4.19
N LYS A 414 7.40 -30.15 3.29
CA LYS A 414 7.58 -30.30 1.83
C LYS A 414 8.87 -29.60 1.40
N HIS A 415 9.51 -30.12 0.36
CA HIS A 415 10.76 -29.59 -0.20
C HIS A 415 10.63 -29.12 -1.64
N GLU A 416 9.55 -29.48 -2.33
CA GLU A 416 9.25 -29.04 -3.69
C GLU A 416 7.98 -28.19 -3.68
N PHE A 417 8.02 -27.08 -4.40
CA PHE A 417 6.92 -26.14 -4.53
C PHE A 417 6.79 -25.72 -5.99
N VAL A 418 5.58 -25.34 -6.36
CA VAL A 418 5.27 -24.91 -7.72
C VAL A 418 4.53 -23.59 -7.67
N SER A 419 4.93 -22.70 -8.56
CA SER A 419 4.28 -21.43 -8.81
C SER A 419 3.02 -21.60 -9.66
N LEU A 420 2.15 -20.58 -9.68
CA LEU A 420 0.97 -20.59 -10.54
C LEU A 420 1.34 -20.77 -12.02
N THR A 421 2.42 -20.14 -12.47
CA THR A 421 2.94 -20.23 -13.83
C THR A 421 3.32 -21.67 -14.18
N GLU A 422 4.12 -22.32 -13.35
CA GLU A 422 4.56 -23.70 -13.56
C GLU A 422 3.39 -24.69 -13.47
N PHE A 423 2.42 -24.46 -12.57
CA PHE A 423 1.22 -25.27 -12.48
C PHE A 423 0.37 -25.15 -13.76
N ALA A 424 0.16 -23.93 -14.24
CA ALA A 424 -0.63 -23.66 -15.44
C ALA A 424 0.04 -24.20 -16.72
N ALA A 425 1.38 -24.18 -16.79
CA ALA A 425 2.15 -24.75 -17.89
C ALA A 425 1.94 -26.26 -18.08
N ARG A 426 1.48 -26.99 -17.05
CA ARG A 426 1.10 -28.41 -17.17
C ARG A 426 -0.15 -28.64 -18.04
N PHE A 427 -0.99 -27.63 -18.19
CA PHE A 427 -2.24 -27.70 -18.95
C PHE A 427 -2.19 -26.91 -20.25
N VAL A 428 -1.32 -25.90 -20.34
CA VAL A 428 -1.15 -25.06 -21.52
C VAL A 428 0.31 -25.10 -21.97
N ALA A 429 0.58 -25.85 -23.04
CA ALA A 429 1.90 -25.99 -23.64
C ALA A 429 2.24 -24.79 -24.57
N ASP A 430 2.29 -23.57 -24.01
CA ASP A 430 2.78 -22.37 -24.70
C ASP A 430 3.75 -21.63 -23.77
N ASP A 431 5.01 -21.49 -24.20
CA ASP A 431 6.07 -20.81 -23.45
C ASP A 431 5.76 -19.33 -23.16
N ARG A 432 4.81 -18.74 -23.88
CA ARG A 432 4.37 -17.35 -23.71
C ARG A 432 3.22 -17.20 -22.71
N LEU A 433 2.76 -18.28 -22.08
CA LEU A 433 1.65 -18.27 -21.11
C LEU A 433 1.84 -17.19 -20.03
N GLN A 434 3.01 -17.13 -19.41
CA GLN A 434 3.33 -16.15 -18.38
C GLN A 434 3.16 -14.71 -18.91
N THR A 435 3.74 -14.44 -20.08
CA THR A 435 3.68 -13.13 -20.74
C THR A 435 2.25 -12.74 -21.08
N TYR A 436 1.44 -13.67 -21.62
CA TYR A 436 0.05 -13.38 -21.96
C TYR A 436 -0.83 -13.18 -20.73
N ALA A 437 -0.72 -14.02 -19.70
CA ALA A 437 -1.48 -13.87 -18.47
C ALA A 437 -1.13 -12.56 -17.74
N THR A 438 0.17 -12.23 -17.67
CA THR A 438 0.66 -10.96 -17.13
C THR A 438 0.15 -9.78 -17.95
N GLY A 439 0.27 -9.84 -19.28
CA GLY A 439 -0.17 -8.78 -20.18
C GLY A 439 -1.68 -8.52 -20.13
N ILE A 440 -2.51 -9.56 -20.04
CA ILE A 440 -3.97 -9.42 -19.87
C ILE A 440 -4.28 -8.70 -18.56
N GLY A 441 -3.68 -9.14 -17.45
CA GLY A 441 -3.92 -8.54 -16.14
C GLY A 441 -3.48 -7.07 -16.07
N LEU A 442 -2.31 -6.74 -16.61
CA LEU A 442 -1.81 -5.36 -16.73
C LEU A 442 -2.71 -4.50 -17.63
N THR A 443 -3.21 -5.04 -18.75
CA THR A 443 -4.13 -4.32 -19.64
C THR A 443 -5.43 -3.97 -18.92
N ILE A 444 -6.02 -4.93 -18.21
CA ILE A 444 -7.24 -4.71 -17.42
C ILE A 444 -7.01 -3.66 -16.33
N PHE A 445 -5.88 -3.76 -15.63
CA PHE A 445 -5.51 -2.83 -14.58
C PHE A 445 -5.34 -1.40 -15.12
N THR A 446 -4.50 -1.21 -16.13
CA THR A 446 -4.20 0.10 -16.72
C THR A 446 -5.44 0.75 -17.33
N ALA A 447 -6.27 -0.02 -18.06
CA ALA A 447 -7.53 0.49 -18.59
C ALA A 447 -8.50 0.91 -17.47
N GLY A 448 -8.63 0.07 -16.43
CA GLY A 448 -9.47 0.37 -15.27
C GLY A 448 -9.01 1.63 -14.53
N MET A 449 -7.70 1.76 -14.28
CA MET A 449 -7.10 2.93 -13.63
C MET A 449 -7.31 4.22 -14.44
N LEU A 450 -7.15 4.17 -15.76
CA LEU A 450 -7.39 5.31 -16.65
C LEU A 450 -8.85 5.76 -16.64
N VAL A 451 -9.79 4.82 -16.79
CA VAL A 451 -11.23 5.12 -16.74
C VAL A 451 -11.60 5.67 -15.36
N PHE A 452 -11.10 5.06 -14.28
CA PHE A 452 -11.32 5.51 -12.91
C PHE A 452 -10.81 6.95 -12.69
N ALA A 453 -9.62 7.28 -13.20
CA ALA A 453 -9.07 8.63 -13.14
C ALA A 453 -10.00 9.62 -13.87
N VAL A 454 -10.42 9.31 -15.09
CA VAL A 454 -11.26 10.21 -15.90
C VAL A 454 -12.63 10.47 -15.27
N ILE A 455 -13.34 9.42 -14.82
CA ILE A 455 -14.70 9.58 -14.28
C ILE A 455 -14.73 10.27 -12.91
N ASN A 456 -13.62 10.24 -12.18
CA ASN A 456 -13.48 10.90 -10.89
C ASN A 456 -12.69 12.23 -10.95
N CYS A 457 -12.25 12.63 -12.14
CA CYS A 457 -11.54 13.89 -12.35
C CYS A 457 -12.46 15.09 -12.02
N PRO A 458 -12.11 15.96 -11.04
CA PRO A 458 -12.96 17.06 -10.58
C PRO A 458 -13.54 17.98 -11.67
N PRO A 459 -12.81 18.37 -12.74
CA PRO A 459 -13.39 19.18 -13.81
C PRO A 459 -14.30 18.39 -14.78
N LEU A 460 -14.13 17.06 -14.89
CA LEU A 460 -14.81 16.25 -15.90
C LEU A 460 -16.04 15.52 -15.36
N TYR A 461 -16.04 15.09 -14.10
CA TYR A 461 -17.09 14.19 -13.56
C TYR A 461 -18.52 14.75 -13.69
N LYS A 462 -18.69 16.07 -13.59
CA LYS A 462 -20.00 16.74 -13.76
C LYS A 462 -20.52 16.67 -15.20
N ARG A 463 -19.62 16.60 -16.19
CA ARG A 463 -19.93 16.64 -17.63
C ARG A 463 -20.21 15.25 -18.20
N ILE A 464 -19.69 14.20 -17.56
CA ILE A 464 -19.84 12.83 -18.02
C ILE A 464 -21.27 12.35 -17.74
N LYS A 465 -21.94 11.85 -18.78
CA LYS A 465 -23.22 11.15 -18.69
C LYS A 465 -22.94 9.65 -18.90
N ILE A 466 -23.31 8.83 -17.92
CA ILE A 466 -23.24 7.36 -18.02
C ILE A 466 -24.68 6.85 -18.01
N ALA A 467 -24.92 5.70 -18.64
CA ALA A 467 -26.21 5.01 -18.55
C ALA A 467 -26.59 4.84 -17.07
N ASP A 468 -27.82 5.21 -16.73
CA ASP A 468 -28.35 4.98 -15.39
C ASP A 468 -28.68 3.49 -15.28
N TYR A 469 -27.81 2.77 -14.57
CA TYR A 469 -28.11 1.40 -14.19
C TYR A 469 -28.91 1.49 -12.89
N GLU A 470 -30.19 1.14 -12.92
CA GLU A 470 -31.03 1.01 -11.72
C GLU A 470 -30.47 -0.02 -10.70
N GLU A 471 -29.40 -0.74 -11.07
CA GLU A 471 -28.66 -1.64 -10.21
C GLU A 471 -27.96 -0.92 -9.05
N LYS A 472 -28.42 -1.21 -7.84
CA LYS A 472 -27.76 -0.76 -6.61
C LYS A 472 -26.50 -1.57 -6.35
N VAL A 473 -25.43 -0.88 -5.95
CA VAL A 473 -24.12 -1.41 -5.48
C VAL A 473 -24.20 -2.72 -4.67
N THR A 474 -25.27 -2.85 -3.89
CA THR A 474 -25.45 -3.85 -2.84
C THR A 474 -25.85 -5.26 -3.30
N THR A 475 -26.39 -5.50 -4.49
CA THR A 475 -27.11 -6.77 -4.75
C THR A 475 -26.20 -7.97 -5.03
N TRP A 476 -25.23 -7.83 -5.94
CA TRP A 476 -24.35 -8.95 -6.35
C TRP A 476 -22.87 -8.57 -6.35
N LEU A 477 -22.56 -7.30 -6.61
CA LEU A 477 -21.20 -6.82 -6.81
C LEU A 477 -20.33 -6.97 -5.57
N PHE A 478 -20.86 -6.66 -4.39
CA PHE A 478 -20.09 -6.77 -3.15
C PHE A 478 -19.77 -8.23 -2.78
N PRO A 479 -20.73 -9.19 -2.76
CA PRO A 479 -20.41 -10.60 -2.63
C PRO A 479 -19.42 -11.12 -3.68
N ALA A 480 -19.57 -10.70 -4.95
CA ALA A 480 -18.66 -11.09 -6.03
C ALA A 480 -17.24 -10.59 -5.79
N ARG A 481 -17.08 -9.35 -5.30
CA ARG A 481 -15.78 -8.80 -4.88
C ARG A 481 -15.14 -9.64 -3.77
N LEU A 482 -15.89 -9.96 -2.72
CA LEU A 482 -15.39 -10.79 -1.61
C LEU A 482 -14.94 -12.16 -2.13
N LEU A 483 -15.77 -12.81 -2.94
CA LEU A 483 -15.46 -14.11 -3.52
C LEU A 483 -14.23 -14.06 -4.42
N GLY A 484 -14.14 -13.07 -5.31
CA GLY A 484 -12.98 -12.88 -6.18
C GLY A 484 -11.69 -12.72 -5.39
N CYS A 485 -11.70 -11.90 -4.34
CA CYS A 485 -10.54 -11.79 -3.44
C CYS A 485 -10.20 -13.14 -2.82
N LEU A 486 -11.15 -13.86 -2.23
CA LEU A 486 -10.89 -15.15 -1.61
C LEU A 486 -10.33 -16.19 -2.59
N VAL A 487 -10.87 -16.27 -3.81
CA VAL A 487 -10.39 -17.21 -4.85
C VAL A 487 -8.92 -16.98 -5.13
N PHE A 488 -8.52 -15.74 -5.40
CA PHE A 488 -7.12 -15.40 -5.65
C PHE A 488 -6.27 -15.58 -4.39
N GLY A 489 -6.78 -15.15 -3.23
CA GLY A 489 -6.10 -15.24 -1.94
C GLY A 489 -5.75 -16.66 -1.54
N MET A 490 -6.55 -17.65 -1.94
CA MET A 490 -6.32 -19.06 -1.65
C MET A 490 -5.31 -19.73 -2.59
N ILE A 491 -4.90 -19.11 -3.70
CA ILE A 491 -4.03 -19.74 -4.71
C ILE A 491 -2.74 -20.31 -4.11
N PRO A 492 -1.95 -19.56 -3.31
CA PRO A 492 -0.73 -20.12 -2.72
C PRO A 492 -1.01 -21.34 -1.82
N LEU A 493 -2.14 -21.34 -1.11
CA LEU A 493 -2.53 -22.46 -0.26
C LEU A 493 -2.91 -23.68 -1.11
N VAL A 494 -3.67 -23.47 -2.18
CA VAL A 494 -4.03 -24.53 -3.12
C VAL A 494 -2.78 -25.15 -3.77
N LEU A 495 -1.85 -24.32 -4.24
CA LEU A 495 -0.58 -24.78 -4.82
C LEU A 495 0.23 -25.62 -3.82
N TYR A 496 0.24 -25.24 -2.53
CA TYR A 496 0.90 -26.01 -1.48
C TYR A 496 0.30 -27.41 -1.24
N PHE A 497 -1.02 -27.60 -1.46
CA PHE A 497 -1.68 -28.89 -1.26
C PHE A 497 -1.71 -29.79 -2.49
N LEU A 498 -1.55 -29.22 -3.70
CA LEU A 498 -1.63 -29.96 -4.96
C LEU A 498 -0.39 -30.80 -5.29
N ILE A 499 0.72 -30.56 -4.61
CA ILE A 499 2.00 -31.30 -4.68
C ILE A 499 2.31 -31.73 -3.28
#